data_AF-A0A2N6QP13-F1
#
_entry.id   AF-A0A2N6QP13-F1
#
_cell.length_a   1.000
_cell.length_b   1.000
_cell.length_c   1.000
_cell.angle_alpha   90.00
_cell.angle_beta   90.00
_cell.angle_gamma   90.00
#
_symmetry.space_group_name_H-M   'P 1'
#
loop_
_entity.id
_entity.type
_entity.pdbx_description
1 polymer ?
#
loop_
_entity_poly.entity_id
_entity_poly.type
_entity_poly.pdbx_seq_one_letter_code
_entity_poly.pdbx_strand_id
1 'polypeptide(L)'
;MTASNYKSLTYRKKMDVVRRGGGARGNCALIAIDSLPSKYRIRVYKAYPYGEDALVKEWIISNYHIDRDAISFFYDCDKTGFEMSDKKKWEYIVNASVLNCCIKLYGCARECQRLFGGKYSWGMMVKTIEMLRKELGHTLPTSISRFREKVNNYKRNGYGCLISGKFGNQSARKANI
;
A
#
# COMPACT_ATOMS: atom_id res chain seq x y z
N MET A 1 -15.96 -25.97 2.52
CA MET A 1 -17.37 -25.91 2.94
C MET A 1 -18.14 -26.80 1.98
N THR A 2 -19.02 -27.70 2.44
CA THR A 2 -19.77 -28.57 1.51
C THR A 2 -20.95 -27.83 0.89
N ALA A 3 -21.41 -28.28 -0.28
CA ALA A 3 -22.53 -27.67 -1.00
C ALA A 3 -23.84 -27.69 -0.17
N SER A 4 -24.13 -28.79 0.53
CA SER A 4 -25.32 -28.90 1.39
C SER A 4 -25.26 -27.92 2.56
N ASN A 5 -24.08 -27.76 3.18
CA ASN A 5 -23.91 -26.80 4.27
C ASN A 5 -24.05 -25.34 3.78
N TYR A 6 -23.53 -25.02 2.58
CA TYR A 6 -23.75 -23.72 1.95
C TYR A 6 -25.24 -23.41 1.75
N LYS A 7 -26.02 -24.36 1.18
CA LYS A 7 -27.46 -24.19 0.94
C LYS A 7 -28.23 -23.98 2.26
N SER A 8 -27.91 -24.76 3.28
CA SER A 8 -28.56 -24.64 4.60
C SER A 8 -28.27 -23.30 5.28
N LEU A 9 -27.01 -22.84 5.28
CA LEU A 9 -26.63 -21.57 5.92
C LEU A 9 -27.20 -20.34 5.19
N THR A 10 -27.26 -20.38 3.86
CA THR A 10 -27.86 -19.30 3.06
C THR A 10 -29.39 -19.27 3.22
N TYR A 11 -30.06 -20.43 3.22
CA TYR A 11 -31.51 -20.52 3.49
C TYR A 11 -31.89 -19.96 4.86
N ARG A 12 -31.09 -20.26 5.89
CA ARG A 12 -31.28 -19.75 7.27
C ARG A 12 -30.84 -18.30 7.46
N LYS A 13 -30.43 -17.60 6.39
CA LYS A 13 -29.90 -16.23 6.42
C LYS A 13 -28.74 -16.04 7.40
N LYS A 14 -27.93 -17.09 7.60
CA LYS A 14 -26.72 -17.06 8.44
C LYS A 14 -25.47 -16.66 7.67
N MET A 15 -25.56 -16.54 6.35
CA MET A 15 -24.52 -16.04 5.45
C MET A 15 -25.17 -15.11 4.44
N ASP A 16 -24.49 -14.02 4.13
CA ASP A 16 -24.92 -13.04 3.14
C ASP A 16 -24.25 -13.33 1.79
N VAL A 17 -25.10 -13.49 0.77
CA VAL A 17 -24.70 -13.86 -0.59
C VAL A 17 -24.66 -12.59 -1.43
N VAL A 18 -23.47 -12.01 -1.55
CA VAL A 18 -23.22 -10.79 -2.34
C VAL A 18 -23.47 -11.04 -3.84
N ARG A 19 -23.16 -12.26 -4.32
CA ARG A 19 -23.45 -12.68 -5.68
C ARG A 19 -23.89 -14.14 -5.71
N ARG A 20 -25.06 -14.41 -6.29
CA ARG A 20 -25.51 -15.79 -6.51
C ARG A 20 -24.63 -16.46 -7.56
N GLY A 21 -24.23 -17.70 -7.28
CA GLY A 21 -23.55 -18.54 -8.26
C GLY A 21 -24.53 -19.15 -9.28
N GLY A 22 -24.03 -19.50 -10.46
CA GLY A 22 -24.80 -20.10 -11.56
C GLY A 22 -25.02 -19.16 -12.75
N GLY A 23 -26.11 -19.40 -13.47
CA GLY A 23 -26.44 -18.72 -14.73
C GLY A 23 -25.73 -19.31 -15.95
N ALA A 24 -26.11 -18.86 -17.15
CA ALA A 24 -25.62 -19.39 -18.43
C ALA A 24 -24.08 -19.30 -18.60
N ARG A 25 -23.41 -18.42 -17.84
CA ARG A 25 -21.96 -18.24 -17.84
C ARG A 25 -21.23 -18.99 -16.71
N GLY A 26 -21.94 -19.75 -15.87
CA GLY A 26 -21.32 -20.56 -14.81
C GLY A 26 -20.58 -19.78 -13.73
N ASN A 27 -21.14 -18.66 -13.25
CA ASN A 27 -20.45 -17.79 -12.29
C ASN A 27 -20.32 -18.45 -10.90
N CYS A 28 -19.19 -18.24 -10.22
CA CYS A 28 -19.04 -18.61 -8.81
C CYS A 28 -19.84 -17.68 -7.87
N ALA A 29 -20.37 -18.25 -6.79
CA ALA A 29 -21.02 -17.49 -5.72
C ALA A 29 -20.00 -16.66 -4.92
N LEU A 30 -20.39 -15.45 -4.51
CA LEU A 30 -19.61 -14.60 -3.60
C LEU A 30 -20.37 -14.43 -2.29
N ILE A 31 -19.66 -14.61 -1.18
CA ILE A 31 -20.18 -14.50 0.19
C ILE A 31 -19.44 -13.39 0.93
N ALA A 32 -20.16 -12.55 1.68
CA ALA A 32 -19.54 -11.56 2.56
C ALA A 32 -18.80 -12.26 3.70
N ILE A 33 -17.50 -11.98 3.87
CA ILE A 33 -16.65 -12.63 4.89
C ILE A 33 -17.20 -12.40 6.30
N ASP A 34 -17.70 -11.20 6.58
CA ASP A 34 -18.22 -10.82 7.91
C ASP A 34 -19.52 -11.54 8.28
N SER A 35 -20.22 -12.10 7.29
CA SER A 35 -21.39 -12.93 7.52
C SER A 35 -21.04 -14.39 7.83
N LEU A 36 -19.80 -14.82 7.59
CA LEU A 36 -19.42 -16.23 7.76
C LEU A 36 -19.48 -16.66 9.22
N PRO A 37 -20.04 -17.86 9.54
CA PRO A 37 -19.93 -18.44 10.86
C PRO A 37 -18.47 -18.56 11.31
N SER A 38 -18.21 -18.39 12.62
CA SER A 38 -16.86 -18.25 13.20
C SER A 38 -15.88 -19.33 12.74
N LYS A 39 -16.32 -20.60 12.67
CA LYS A 39 -15.52 -21.73 12.18
C LYS A 39 -14.94 -21.51 10.77
N TYR A 40 -15.73 -20.93 9.86
CA TYR A 40 -15.30 -20.67 8.48
C TYR A 40 -14.50 -19.37 8.39
N ARG A 41 -14.89 -18.35 9.15
CA ARG A 41 -14.19 -17.07 9.21
C ARG A 41 -12.74 -17.23 9.70
N ILE A 42 -12.52 -18.03 10.75
CA ILE A 42 -11.17 -18.36 11.25
C ILE A 42 -10.33 -19.04 10.15
N ARG A 43 -10.92 -19.93 9.34
CA ARG A 43 -10.19 -20.58 8.24
C ARG A 43 -9.81 -19.58 7.14
N VAL A 44 -10.70 -18.64 6.83
CA VAL A 44 -10.40 -17.55 5.89
C VAL A 44 -9.27 -16.69 6.43
N TYR A 45 -9.31 -16.26 7.69
CA TYR A 45 -8.22 -15.49 8.28
C TYR A 45 -6.91 -16.29 8.44
N LYS A 46 -6.96 -17.61 8.63
CA LYS A 46 -5.74 -18.43 8.62
C LYS A 46 -5.12 -18.52 7.22
N ALA A 47 -5.94 -18.62 6.18
CA ALA A 47 -5.48 -18.62 4.80
C ALA A 47 -5.03 -17.22 4.33
N TYR A 48 -5.66 -16.18 4.87
CA TYR A 48 -5.39 -14.77 4.58
C TYR A 48 -5.14 -14.02 5.90
N PRO A 49 -3.95 -14.20 6.53
CA PRO A 49 -3.64 -13.67 7.87
C PRO A 49 -3.68 -12.14 7.96
N TYR A 50 -3.52 -11.45 6.83
CA TYR A 50 -3.59 -9.99 6.76
C TYR A 50 -4.99 -9.46 6.38
N GLY A 51 -5.98 -10.35 6.21
CA GLY A 51 -7.36 -9.96 5.90
C GLY A 51 -7.46 -9.07 4.67
N GLU A 52 -8.15 -7.93 4.80
CA GLU A 52 -8.29 -6.93 3.73
C GLU A 52 -6.94 -6.32 3.33
N ASP A 53 -5.99 -6.19 4.26
CA ASP A 53 -4.66 -5.62 3.98
C ASP A 53 -3.84 -6.51 3.03
N ALA A 54 -4.17 -7.80 2.94
CA ALA A 54 -3.51 -8.75 2.03
C ALA A 54 -3.70 -8.34 0.57
N LEU A 55 -4.90 -7.88 0.21
CA LEU A 55 -5.22 -7.48 -1.16
C LEU A 55 -4.51 -6.18 -1.56
N VAL A 56 -4.40 -5.24 -0.63
CA VAL A 56 -3.64 -4.00 -0.83
C VAL A 56 -2.15 -4.33 -0.96
N LYS A 57 -1.63 -5.22 -0.10
CA LYS A 57 -0.23 -5.70 -0.16
C LYS A 57 0.08 -6.31 -1.52
N GLU A 58 -0.73 -7.27 -1.96
CA GLU A 58 -0.56 -7.96 -3.24
C GLU A 58 -0.59 -6.99 -4.41
N TRP A 59 -1.56 -6.06 -4.42
CA TRP A 59 -1.63 -5.05 -5.46
C TRP A 59 -0.39 -4.16 -5.51
N ILE A 60 0.11 -3.71 -4.35
CA ILE A 60 1.33 -2.88 -4.29
C ILE A 60 2.52 -3.68 -4.83
N ILE A 61 2.71 -4.93 -4.41
CA ILE A 61 3.81 -5.77 -4.92
C ILE A 61 3.73 -5.93 -6.44
N SER A 62 2.54 -6.20 -7.00
CA SER A 62 2.38 -6.39 -8.44
C SER A 62 2.53 -5.12 -9.27
N ASN A 63 2.33 -3.94 -8.68
CA ASN A 63 2.38 -2.65 -9.39
C ASN A 63 3.61 -1.81 -9.03
N TYR A 64 4.40 -2.23 -8.06
CA TYR A 64 5.60 -1.55 -7.63
C TYR A 64 6.72 -1.78 -8.65
N HIS A 65 7.29 -0.67 -9.11
CA HIS A 65 8.47 -0.65 -9.93
C HIS A 65 9.38 0.48 -9.44
N ILE A 66 10.69 0.28 -9.59
CA ILE A 66 11.65 1.35 -9.32
C ILE A 66 11.41 2.49 -10.32
N ASP A 67 11.24 3.69 -9.79
CA ASP A 67 11.03 4.89 -10.57
C ASP A 67 12.34 5.34 -11.22
N ARG A 68 12.37 5.31 -12.56
CA ARG A 68 13.53 5.71 -13.37
C ARG A 68 13.77 7.21 -13.32
N ASP A 69 12.71 8.00 -13.19
CA ASP A 69 12.81 9.46 -13.09
C ASP A 69 13.39 9.86 -11.73
N ALA A 70 13.06 9.11 -10.67
CA ALA A 70 13.71 9.25 -9.38
C ALA A 70 15.21 8.90 -9.45
N ILE A 71 15.60 7.84 -10.18
CA ILE A 71 17.03 7.53 -10.40
C ILE A 71 17.72 8.73 -11.07
N SER A 72 17.18 9.22 -12.18
CA SER A 72 17.75 10.37 -12.89
C SER A 72 17.85 11.59 -11.98
N PHE A 73 16.84 11.87 -11.17
CA PHE A 73 16.84 13.00 -10.25
C PHE A 73 17.90 12.89 -9.15
N PHE A 74 18.01 11.74 -8.46
CA PHE A 74 18.90 11.61 -7.30
C PHE A 74 20.37 11.35 -7.65
N TYR A 75 20.66 10.95 -8.91
CA TYR A 75 22.03 10.86 -9.42
C TYR A 75 22.51 12.16 -10.10
N ASP A 76 21.63 13.14 -10.29
CA ASP A 76 21.94 14.43 -10.87
C ASP A 76 22.27 15.46 -9.76
N CYS A 77 23.56 15.75 -9.61
CA CYS A 77 24.07 16.67 -8.57
C CYS A 77 23.54 18.10 -8.72
N ASP A 78 23.22 18.54 -9.94
CA ASP A 78 22.69 19.89 -10.18
C ASP A 78 21.26 20.01 -9.65
N LYS A 79 20.49 18.91 -9.72
CA LYS A 79 19.12 18.84 -9.18
C LYS A 79 19.07 18.64 -7.67
N THR A 80 20.00 17.87 -7.10
CA THR A 80 20.03 17.64 -5.64
C THR A 80 20.72 18.79 -4.89
N GLY A 81 21.59 19.54 -5.56
CA GLY A 81 22.36 20.65 -5.01
C GLY A 81 23.57 20.23 -4.16
N PHE A 82 23.82 18.93 -3.99
CA PHE A 82 24.98 18.38 -3.29
C PHE A 82 25.17 16.89 -3.58
N GLU A 83 26.39 16.41 -3.38
CA GLU A 83 26.73 15.00 -3.53
C GLU A 83 26.30 14.17 -2.33
N MET A 84 25.66 13.04 -2.62
CA MET A 84 25.11 12.10 -1.65
C MET A 84 25.75 10.73 -1.84
N SER A 85 25.88 9.96 -0.76
CA SER A 85 26.30 8.56 -0.88
C SER A 85 25.24 7.74 -1.64
N ASP A 86 25.68 6.73 -2.38
CA ASP A 86 24.79 5.87 -3.19
C ASP A 86 23.71 5.20 -2.33
N LYS A 87 24.06 4.81 -1.10
CA LYS A 87 23.10 4.26 -0.14
C LYS A 87 21.94 5.23 0.14
N LYS A 88 22.23 6.53 0.26
CA LYS A 88 21.21 7.55 0.54
C LYS A 88 20.39 7.90 -0.69
N LYS A 89 21.03 7.96 -1.87
CA LYS A 89 20.33 8.09 -3.16
C LYS A 89 19.32 6.94 -3.33
N TRP A 90 19.77 5.70 -3.09
CA TRP A 90 18.93 4.51 -3.19
C TRP A 90 17.74 4.54 -2.22
N GLU A 91 17.95 4.96 -0.97
CA GLU A 91 16.88 5.13 0.00
C GLU A 91 15.79 6.11 -0.51
N TYR A 92 16.19 7.23 -1.11
CA TYR A 92 15.25 8.20 -1.67
C TYR A 92 14.56 7.71 -2.94
N ILE A 93 15.27 6.98 -3.81
CA ILE A 93 14.68 6.35 -5.00
C ILE A 93 13.60 5.35 -4.60
N VAL A 94 13.89 4.49 -3.62
CA VAL A 94 12.92 3.51 -3.10
C VAL A 94 11.72 4.23 -2.48
N ASN A 95 11.95 5.26 -1.64
CA ASN A 95 10.87 6.04 -1.04
C ASN A 95 9.99 6.71 -2.09
N ALA A 96 10.58 7.31 -3.14
CA ALA A 96 9.85 7.91 -4.26
C ALA A 96 9.01 6.88 -5.00
N SER A 97 9.60 5.71 -5.29
CA SER A 97 8.94 4.59 -5.97
C SER A 97 7.72 4.10 -5.19
N VAL A 98 7.85 3.95 -3.87
CA VAL A 98 6.73 3.57 -2.99
C VAL A 98 5.65 4.65 -2.99
N LEU A 99 6.03 5.93 -2.84
CA LEU A 99 5.07 7.04 -2.86
C LEU A 99 4.32 7.13 -4.19
N ASN A 100 5.00 6.96 -5.32
CA ASN A 100 4.40 6.93 -6.64
C ASN A 100 3.42 5.76 -6.79
N CYS A 101 3.78 4.57 -6.31
CA CYS A 101 2.87 3.42 -6.31
C CYS A 101 1.62 3.68 -5.46
N CYS A 102 1.78 4.24 -4.25
CA CYS A 102 0.65 4.63 -3.40
C CYS A 102 -0.23 5.69 -4.08
N ILE A 103 0.37 6.71 -4.69
CA ILE A 103 -0.36 7.78 -5.40
C ILE A 103 -1.12 7.21 -6.60
N LYS A 104 -0.50 6.28 -7.36
CA LYS A 104 -1.14 5.57 -8.47
C LYS A 104 -2.36 4.78 -7.98
N LEU A 105 -2.23 4.06 -6.88
CA LEU A 105 -3.35 3.32 -6.29
C LEU A 105 -4.52 4.27 -6.00
N TYR A 106 -4.21 5.41 -5.39
CA TYR A 106 -5.19 6.41 -4.99
C TYR A 106 -5.78 7.22 -6.15
N GLY A 107 -5.08 7.32 -7.27
CA GLY A 107 -5.59 7.93 -8.49
C GLY A 107 -6.57 7.03 -9.25
N CYS A 108 -6.61 5.72 -8.95
CA CYS A 108 -7.45 4.78 -9.67
C CYS A 108 -8.74 4.45 -8.89
N ALA A 109 -9.85 5.11 -9.25
CA ALA A 109 -11.15 4.93 -8.61
C ALA A 109 -11.60 3.45 -8.57
N ARG A 110 -11.33 2.69 -9.65
CA ARG A 110 -11.64 1.24 -9.72
C ARG A 110 -10.89 0.45 -8.66
N GLU A 111 -9.58 0.67 -8.53
CA GLU A 111 -8.77 -0.03 -7.53
C GLU A 111 -9.14 0.43 -6.12
N CYS A 112 -9.44 1.70 -5.92
CA CYS A 112 -9.94 2.20 -4.64
C CYS A 112 -11.26 1.54 -4.23
N GLN A 113 -12.21 1.39 -5.17
CA GLN A 113 -13.46 0.67 -4.92
C GLN A 113 -13.20 -0.79 -4.55
N ARG A 114 -12.31 -1.45 -5.30
CA ARG A 114 -12.00 -2.87 -5.14
C ARG A 114 -11.26 -3.18 -3.83
N LEU A 115 -10.35 -2.31 -3.42
CA LEU A 115 -9.44 -2.56 -2.30
C LEU A 115 -9.87 -1.90 -0.99
N PHE A 116 -10.57 -0.77 -1.05
CA PHE A 116 -10.99 -0.02 0.14
C PHE A 116 -12.52 0.10 0.27
N GLY A 117 -13.30 -0.64 -0.53
CA GLY A 117 -14.77 -0.61 -0.46
C GLY A 117 -15.39 0.73 -0.87
N GLY A 118 -14.66 1.54 -1.65
CA GLY A 118 -15.14 2.83 -2.17
C GLY A 118 -14.82 4.03 -1.28
N LYS A 119 -14.28 3.81 -0.08
CA LYS A 119 -13.77 4.89 0.78
C LYS A 119 -12.28 4.71 1.01
N TYR A 120 -11.54 5.75 0.65
CA TYR A 120 -10.11 5.82 0.89
C TYR A 120 -9.74 5.54 2.36
N SER A 121 -8.79 4.63 2.61
CA SER A 121 -8.28 4.34 3.96
C SER A 121 -6.77 4.57 4.10
N TRP A 122 -6.39 5.69 4.72
CA TRP A 122 -4.98 5.98 5.04
C TRP A 122 -4.40 4.96 6.03
N GLY A 123 -5.20 4.47 6.98
CA GLY A 123 -4.75 3.52 7.98
C GLY A 123 -4.35 2.19 7.36
N MET A 124 -5.15 1.71 6.41
CA MET A 124 -4.89 0.48 5.68
C MET A 124 -3.61 0.58 4.86
N MET A 125 -3.43 1.67 4.10
CA MET A 125 -2.19 1.92 3.36
C MET A 125 -0.97 1.97 4.28
N VAL A 126 -1.03 2.71 5.39
CA VAL A 126 0.10 2.85 6.32
C VAL A 126 0.45 1.50 6.96
N LYS A 127 -0.55 0.69 7.28
CA LYS A 127 -0.32 -0.67 7.74
C LYS A 127 0.33 -1.53 6.66
N THR A 128 -0.13 -1.44 5.40
CA THR A 128 0.45 -2.19 4.29
C THR A 128 1.89 -1.81 3.98
N ILE A 129 2.21 -0.52 3.89
CA ILE A 129 3.60 -0.08 3.68
C ILE A 129 4.48 -0.52 4.86
N GLU A 130 3.96 -0.51 6.10
CA GLU A 130 4.76 -0.97 7.23
C GLU A 130 5.09 -2.47 7.14
N MET A 131 4.14 -3.29 6.68
CA MET A 131 4.41 -4.71 6.37
C MET A 131 5.45 -4.86 5.26
N LEU A 132 5.46 -3.96 4.28
CA LEU A 132 6.38 -3.98 3.14
C LEU A 132 7.73 -3.30 3.43
N ARG A 133 7.93 -2.70 4.61
CA ARG A 133 9.14 -1.93 4.93
C ARG A 133 10.42 -2.74 4.71
N LYS A 134 10.46 -3.97 5.23
CA LYS A 134 11.63 -4.84 5.10
C LYS A 134 11.80 -5.38 3.68
N GLU A 135 10.70 -5.70 3.01
CA GLU A 135 10.71 -6.27 1.64
C GLU A 135 11.17 -5.22 0.61
N LEU A 136 10.70 -3.97 0.74
CA LEU A 136 11.02 -2.89 -0.20
C LEU A 136 12.23 -2.05 0.25
N GLY A 137 12.60 -2.06 1.53
CA GLY A 137 13.72 -1.30 2.07
C GLY A 137 13.47 0.21 2.24
N HIS A 138 12.21 0.64 2.37
CA HIS A 138 11.85 2.05 2.47
C HIS A 138 11.93 2.62 3.89
N THR A 139 12.04 3.94 4.03
CA THR A 139 12.14 4.66 5.32
C THR A 139 10.95 5.59 5.59
N LEU A 140 9.85 5.43 4.84
CA LEU A 140 8.63 6.25 4.99
C LEU A 140 8.01 6.22 6.40
N PRO A 141 7.28 7.27 6.82
CA PRO A 141 6.66 7.33 8.16
C PRO A 141 5.57 6.26 8.38
N THR A 142 5.49 5.76 9.62
CA THR A 142 4.47 4.80 10.08
C THR A 142 3.23 5.42 10.71
N SER A 143 3.28 6.73 10.97
CA SER A 143 2.13 7.48 11.47
C SER A 143 1.25 7.91 10.31
N ILE A 144 -0.07 7.70 10.42
CA ILE A 144 -1.07 8.13 9.44
C ILE A 144 -0.92 9.60 9.07
N SER A 145 -0.85 10.48 10.08
CA SER A 145 -0.75 11.93 9.86
C SER A 145 0.54 12.30 9.12
N ARG A 146 1.69 11.77 9.57
CA ARG A 146 3.00 12.05 8.94
C ARG A 146 3.11 11.46 7.53
N PHE A 147 2.56 10.27 7.30
CA PHE A 147 2.55 9.66 5.98
C PHE A 147 1.70 10.47 5.02
N ARG A 148 0.50 10.88 5.44
CA ARG A 148 -0.38 11.75 4.63
C ARG A 148 0.28 13.09 4.30
N GLU A 149 0.89 13.72 5.30
CA GLU A 149 1.67 14.96 5.11
C GLU A 149 2.80 14.75 4.10
N LYS A 150 3.55 13.64 4.22
CA LYS A 150 4.64 13.30 3.31
C LYS A 150 4.14 13.08 1.88
N VAL A 151 3.04 12.36 1.67
CA VAL A 151 2.41 12.18 0.35
C VAL A 151 1.97 13.52 -0.24
N ASN A 152 1.32 14.38 0.55
CA ASN A 152 0.86 15.68 0.08
C ASN A 152 2.02 16.62 -0.27
N ASN A 153 3.06 16.63 0.55
CA ASN A 153 4.28 17.39 0.31
C ASN A 153 4.94 16.92 -1.00
N TYR A 154 5.06 15.60 -1.17
CA TYR A 154 5.62 15.00 -2.37
C TYR A 154 4.82 15.29 -3.64
N LYS A 155 3.49 15.27 -3.57
CA LYS A 155 2.64 15.68 -4.71
C LYS A 155 2.86 17.14 -5.13
N ARG A 156 3.21 18.03 -4.19
CA ARG A 156 3.41 19.46 -4.46
C ARG A 156 4.83 19.77 -4.93
N ASN A 157 5.82 19.15 -4.31
CA ASN A 157 7.23 19.53 -4.43
C ASN A 157 8.10 18.47 -5.13
N GLY A 158 7.53 17.34 -5.52
CA GLY A 158 8.23 16.26 -6.21
C GLY A 158 9.35 15.62 -5.38
N TYR A 159 10.37 15.10 -6.08
CA TYR A 159 11.48 14.36 -5.48
C TYR A 159 12.29 15.16 -4.45
N GLY A 160 12.42 16.48 -4.65
CA GLY A 160 13.20 17.35 -3.78
C GLY A 160 12.76 17.31 -2.31
N CYS A 161 11.47 17.11 -2.02
CA CYS A 161 10.98 17.05 -0.63
C CYS A 161 11.37 15.76 0.13
N LEU A 162 11.96 14.78 -0.56
CA LEU A 162 12.52 13.58 0.09
C LEU A 162 13.90 13.86 0.68
N ILE A 163 14.61 14.84 0.12
CA ILE A 163 15.87 15.33 0.66
C ILE A 163 15.56 16.05 1.97
N SER A 164 16.04 15.49 3.08
CA SER A 164 15.91 16.15 4.38
C SER A 164 16.71 17.46 4.37
N GLY A 165 16.06 18.59 4.70
CA GLY A 165 16.70 19.91 4.75
C GLY A 165 17.83 20.05 5.79
N LYS A 166 18.07 19.02 6.61
CA LYS A 166 19.27 18.93 7.45
C LYS A 166 20.52 18.52 6.66
N PHE A 167 20.35 17.85 5.52
CA PHE A 167 21.45 17.51 4.61
C PHE A 167 21.71 18.71 3.71
N GLY A 168 22.91 19.29 3.84
CA GLY A 168 23.29 20.55 3.21
C GLY A 168 23.53 21.68 4.20
N ASN A 169 23.14 21.54 5.48
CA ASN A 169 23.47 22.53 6.49
C ASN A 169 24.95 22.40 6.90
N GLN A 170 25.83 23.08 6.18
CA GLN A 170 27.28 23.11 6.45
C GLN A 170 27.59 23.57 7.88
N SER A 171 26.69 24.33 8.51
CA SER A 171 26.77 24.78 9.91
C SER A 171 26.77 23.62 10.91
N ALA A 172 26.11 22.49 10.61
CA ALA A 172 26.10 21.32 11.50
C ALA A 172 27.37 20.44 11.36
N ARG A 173 28.09 20.52 10.24
CA ARG A 173 29.37 19.80 10.05
C ARG A 173 30.53 20.43 10.83
N LYS A 174 30.49 21.74 11.08
CA LYS A 174 31.54 22.45 11.85
C LYS A 174 31.42 22.32 13.37
N ALA A 175 30.27 21.87 13.88
CA ALA A 175 30.03 21.74 15.33
C ALA A 175 30.47 20.39 15.94
N ASN A 176 31.15 19.53 15.17
CA ASN A 176 31.69 18.25 15.64
C ASN A 176 33.19 18.09 15.30
N ILE A 177 33.94 19.21 15.27
CA ILE A 177 35.41 19.21 15.22
C ILE A 177 35.89 19.92 16.50
#